data_AF-A0A9E4KL48-F1
#
_entry.id   AF-A0A9E4KL48-F1
#
_cell.length_a   1.000
_cell.length_b   1.000
_cell.length_c   1.000
_cell.angle_alpha   90.00
_cell.angle_beta   90.00
_cell.angle_gamma   90.00
#
_symmetry.space_group_name_H-M   'P 1'
#
loop_
_entity.id
_entity.type
_entity.pdbx_description
1 polymer ?
#
loop_
_entity_poly.entity_id
_entity_poly.type
_entity_poly.pdbx_seq_one_letter_code
_entity_poly.pdbx_strand_id
1 'polypeptide(L)'
;SPYEVDLVSLSRLTDFRTNEDGHIMVPVFTDLKRHDMGDILNNEVLEEEGVPTGEWLTRKLWGFASEPPFLHHGRATLMSEAILAHGGEAIESRESFASLVAEDQATVIEFLKTLQLPPEEADGLEEGSTLTLGSDVLWSAVGGGVAGAVIALVCVWAFIRRHERRA
;
A
#
# COMPACT_ATOMS: atom_id res chain seq x y z
N SER A 1 33.40 4.34 -4.45
CA SER A 1 32.21 4.97 -5.06
C SER A 1 31.98 6.27 -4.31
N PRO A 2 31.79 7.44 -4.95
CA PRO A 2 31.74 8.73 -4.24
C PRO A 2 30.46 8.99 -3.43
N TYR A 3 29.54 8.02 -3.37
CA TYR A 3 28.35 8.07 -2.54
C TYR A 3 28.30 6.79 -1.69
N GLU A 4 28.67 6.91 -0.43
CA GLU A 4 28.48 5.91 0.61
C GLU A 4 27.40 6.47 1.52
N VAL A 5 26.15 6.01 1.31
CA VAL A 5 25.01 6.42 2.13
C VAL A 5 24.89 5.42 3.26
N ASP A 6 25.29 5.83 4.47
CA ASP A 6 25.13 5.03 5.67
C ASP A 6 23.68 5.12 6.18
N LEU A 7 22.86 4.19 5.70
CA LEU A 7 21.46 4.02 6.10
C LEU A 7 21.27 3.70 7.58
N VAL A 8 22.33 3.26 8.29
CA VAL A 8 22.30 2.98 9.73
C VAL A 8 22.41 4.28 10.51
N SER A 9 23.20 5.26 10.05
CA SER A 9 23.28 6.59 10.67
C SER A 9 21.97 7.38 10.54
N LEU A 10 21.23 7.15 9.46
CA LEU A 10 19.90 7.73 9.21
C LEU A 10 18.76 7.00 9.94
N SER A 11 19.04 5.88 10.63
CA SER A 11 18.04 5.07 11.35
C SER A 11 17.27 5.82 12.45
N ARG A 12 17.79 6.97 12.91
CA ARG A 12 17.04 7.85 13.84
C ARG A 12 15.79 8.47 13.20
N LEU A 13 15.68 8.47 11.87
CA LEU A 13 14.51 8.96 11.13
C LEU A 13 13.49 7.86 10.81
N THR A 14 13.83 6.57 10.96
CA THR A 14 12.96 5.46 10.57
C THR A 14 13.32 4.19 11.35
N ASP A 15 12.42 3.77 12.25
CA ASP A 15 12.46 2.49 12.97
C ASP A 15 12.17 1.34 11.99
N PHE A 16 13.15 1.02 11.15
CA PHE A 16 13.05 -0.09 10.22
C PHE A 16 13.10 -1.41 10.99
N ARG A 17 12.07 -2.24 10.81
CA ARG A 17 12.04 -3.59 11.38
C ARG A 17 13.17 -4.41 10.77
N THR A 18 13.96 -5.09 11.61
CA THR A 18 15.01 -6.02 11.16
C THR A 18 14.64 -7.47 11.47
N ASN A 19 15.16 -8.40 10.68
CA ASN A 19 15.09 -9.83 11.00
C ASN A 19 16.24 -10.24 11.94
N GLU A 20 16.27 -11.51 12.35
CA GLU A 20 17.32 -12.07 13.24
C GLU A 20 18.74 -11.94 12.67
N ASP A 21 18.87 -11.85 11.35
CA ASP A 21 20.14 -11.69 10.63
C ASP A 21 20.58 -10.21 10.49
N GLY A 22 19.79 -9.26 10.97
CA GLY A 22 20.05 -7.83 10.83
C GLY A 22 19.67 -7.23 9.47
N HIS A 23 18.96 -7.97 8.61
CA HIS A 23 18.42 -7.44 7.36
C HIS A 23 17.19 -6.56 7.61
N ILE A 24 17.10 -5.45 6.88
CA ILE A 24 15.95 -4.56 6.92
C ILE A 24 14.75 -5.22 6.23
N MET A 25 13.64 -5.30 6.94
CA MET A 25 12.39 -5.85 6.46
C MET A 25 11.49 -4.73 5.95
N VAL A 26 11.19 -4.78 4.65
CA VAL A 26 10.29 -3.82 4.01
C VAL A 26 9.02 -4.53 3.56
N PRO A 27 7.85 -4.23 4.15
CA PRO A 27 6.60 -4.81 3.69
C PRO A 27 6.20 -4.17 2.35
N VAL A 28 6.37 -4.93 1.27
CA VAL A 28 6.09 -4.47 -0.10
C VAL A 28 4.61 -4.48 -0.47
N PHE A 29 3.81 -5.30 0.23
CA PHE A 29 2.37 -5.51 0.01
C PHE A 29 2.01 -5.78 -1.46
N THR A 30 2.79 -6.66 -2.10
CA THR A 30 2.59 -7.13 -3.47
C THR A 30 3.20 -8.52 -3.59
N ASP A 31 2.65 -9.37 -4.46
CA ASP A 31 3.24 -10.66 -4.82
C ASP A 31 4.04 -10.61 -6.13
N LEU A 32 4.10 -9.42 -6.78
CA LEU A 32 4.78 -9.15 -8.04
C LEU A 32 4.33 -10.08 -9.19
N LYS A 33 3.06 -10.50 -9.18
CA LYS A 33 2.47 -11.30 -10.25
C LYS A 33 1.55 -10.45 -11.13
N ARG A 34 1.19 -11.01 -12.29
CA ARG A 34 0.16 -10.44 -13.16
C ARG A 34 -1.21 -10.95 -12.74
N HIS A 35 -2.17 -10.04 -12.74
CA HIS A 35 -3.54 -10.31 -12.35
C HIS A 35 -4.51 -9.69 -13.36
N ASP A 36 -5.59 -10.41 -13.63
CA ASP A 36 -6.71 -9.87 -14.41
C ASP A 36 -7.42 -8.76 -13.61
N MET A 37 -7.38 -7.54 -14.16
CA MET A 37 -8.00 -6.35 -13.58
C MET A 37 -9.50 -6.22 -13.93
N GLY A 38 -10.01 -7.08 -14.81
CA GLY A 38 -11.39 -7.12 -15.28
C GLY A 38 -11.70 -6.13 -16.40
N ASP A 39 -12.83 -6.36 -17.08
CA ASP A 39 -13.22 -5.65 -18.31
C ASP A 39 -13.26 -4.13 -18.20
N ILE A 40 -13.63 -3.58 -17.04
CA ILE A 40 -13.70 -2.12 -16.80
C ILE A 40 -12.33 -1.46 -16.91
N LEU A 41 -11.29 -2.20 -16.56
CA LEU A 41 -9.89 -1.77 -16.54
C LEU A 41 -9.10 -2.37 -17.70
N ASN A 42 -9.73 -3.17 -18.57
CA ASN A 42 -9.11 -3.69 -19.78
C ASN A 42 -9.43 -2.78 -20.99
N ASN A 43 -8.87 -1.57 -21.00
CA ASN A 43 -9.08 -0.59 -22.06
C ASN A 43 -7.80 -0.23 -22.84
N GLU A 44 -6.75 -1.03 -22.66
CA GLU A 44 -5.44 -0.81 -23.25
C GLU A 44 -5.40 -1.40 -24.66
N VAL A 45 -4.82 -0.66 -25.60
CA VAL A 45 -4.88 -0.99 -27.03
C VAL A 45 -3.66 -1.79 -27.46
N LEU A 46 -2.54 -1.63 -26.75
CA LEU A 46 -1.28 -2.27 -27.05
C LEU A 46 -1.11 -3.50 -26.16
N GLU A 47 -0.95 -4.65 -26.79
CA GLU A 47 -0.54 -5.88 -26.11
C GLU A 47 0.97 -5.88 -25.92
N GLU A 48 1.41 -6.20 -24.70
CA GLU A 48 2.77 -6.69 -24.50
C GLU A 48 2.86 -8.11 -25.08
N GLU A 49 4.01 -8.49 -25.65
CA GLU A 49 4.15 -9.77 -26.34
C GLU A 49 3.79 -10.95 -25.43
N GLY A 50 2.68 -11.62 -25.75
CA GLY A 50 2.19 -12.79 -25.01
C GLY A 50 1.47 -12.48 -23.70
N VAL A 51 1.13 -11.21 -23.42
CA VAL A 51 0.39 -10.80 -22.22
C VAL A 51 -0.96 -10.16 -22.62
N PRO A 52 -2.09 -10.67 -22.11
CA PRO A 52 -3.39 -10.03 -22.34
C PRO A 52 -3.43 -8.59 -21.82
N THR A 53 -4.10 -7.68 -22.52
CA THR A 53 -4.24 -6.27 -22.13
C THR A 53 -4.94 -6.04 -20.78
N GLY A 54 -5.71 -7.03 -20.31
CA GLY A 54 -6.38 -7.01 -19.01
C GLY A 54 -5.48 -7.45 -17.84
N GLU A 55 -4.29 -7.98 -18.11
CA GLU A 55 -3.39 -8.53 -17.10
C GLU A 55 -2.28 -7.55 -16.70
N TRP A 56 -2.27 -7.15 -15.43
CA TRP A 56 -1.37 -6.13 -14.91
C TRP A 56 -0.52 -6.65 -13.75
N LEU A 57 0.75 -6.25 -13.75
CA LEU A 57 1.66 -6.54 -12.63
C LEU A 57 1.24 -5.74 -11.39
N THR A 58 1.10 -6.42 -10.24
CA THR A 58 0.83 -5.75 -8.96
C THR A 58 2.01 -4.88 -8.54
N ARG A 59 1.79 -3.57 -8.52
CA ARG A 59 2.80 -2.63 -8.01
C ARG A 59 2.97 -2.76 -6.49
N LYS A 60 4.15 -2.39 -6.03
CA LYS A 60 4.43 -2.15 -4.59
C LYS A 60 3.40 -1.17 -4.02
N LEU A 61 2.92 -1.41 -2.79
CA LEU A 61 2.09 -0.41 -2.12
C LEU A 61 2.88 0.50 -1.19
N TRP A 62 4.17 0.25 -0.94
CA TRP A 62 4.97 1.28 -0.24
C TRP A 62 4.97 2.57 -1.08
N GLY A 63 4.76 3.72 -0.43
CA GLY A 63 4.67 5.01 -1.13
C GLY A 63 3.40 5.22 -1.96
N PHE A 64 2.46 4.26 -1.98
CA PHE A 64 1.21 4.33 -2.74
C PHE A 64 0.45 5.65 -2.55
N ALA A 65 0.36 6.15 -1.32
CA ALA A 65 -0.39 7.37 -1.01
C ALA A 65 0.24 8.64 -1.63
N SER A 66 1.53 8.59 -1.94
CA SER A 66 2.29 9.71 -2.51
C SER A 66 2.27 9.74 -4.04
N GLU A 67 1.68 8.73 -4.70
CA GLU A 67 1.72 8.55 -6.16
C GLU A 67 0.31 8.63 -6.83
N PRO A 68 -0.53 9.66 -6.59
CA PRO A 68 -1.74 9.86 -7.39
C PRO A 68 -1.39 10.36 -8.81
N PRO A 69 -2.23 10.10 -9.83
CA PRO A 69 -3.49 9.34 -9.79
C PRO A 69 -3.29 7.81 -9.82
N PHE A 70 -4.30 7.07 -9.36
CA PHE A 70 -4.25 5.63 -9.15
C PHE A 70 -4.72 4.81 -10.37
N LEU A 71 -4.40 3.50 -10.34
CA LEU A 71 -4.59 2.51 -11.42
C LEU A 71 -3.65 2.75 -12.62
N HIS A 72 -3.47 1.75 -13.48
CA HIS A 72 -2.46 1.79 -14.55
C HIS A 72 -2.66 2.93 -15.57
N HIS A 73 -3.90 3.33 -15.81
CA HIS A 73 -4.27 4.44 -16.70
C HIS A 73 -4.51 5.77 -15.96
N GLY A 74 -4.35 5.83 -14.63
CA GLY A 74 -4.51 7.06 -13.85
C GLY A 74 -5.93 7.64 -13.76
N ARG A 75 -6.99 6.83 -13.87
CA ARG A 75 -8.38 7.33 -13.89
C ARG A 75 -8.97 7.67 -12.52
N ALA A 76 -8.38 7.11 -11.45
CA ALA A 76 -8.90 7.26 -10.10
C ALA A 76 -8.09 8.32 -9.37
N THR A 77 -8.79 9.31 -8.82
CA THR A 77 -8.14 10.37 -8.02
C THR A 77 -8.25 10.10 -6.53
N LEU A 78 -9.21 9.25 -6.15
CA LEU A 78 -9.40 8.76 -4.79
C LEU A 78 -9.01 7.29 -4.68
N MET A 79 -8.46 6.91 -3.53
CA MET A 79 -8.12 5.51 -3.24
C MET A 79 -9.36 4.61 -3.23
N SER A 80 -10.49 5.11 -2.73
CA SER A 80 -11.76 4.38 -2.74
C SER A 80 -12.28 4.14 -4.16
N GLU A 81 -12.15 5.11 -5.06
CA GLU A 81 -12.47 4.94 -6.48
C GLU A 81 -11.60 3.86 -7.10
N ALA A 82 -10.30 3.85 -6.77
CA ALA A 82 -9.38 2.83 -7.25
C ALA A 82 -9.83 1.45 -6.79
N ILE A 83 -10.10 1.25 -5.48
CA ILE A 83 -10.60 -0.03 -4.93
C ILE A 83 -11.89 -0.46 -5.63
N LEU A 84 -12.85 0.45 -5.77
CA LEU A 84 -14.17 0.15 -6.35
C LEU A 84 -14.12 -0.13 -7.86
N ALA A 85 -13.08 0.30 -8.56
CA ALA A 85 -12.91 0.03 -9.98
C ALA A 85 -12.33 -1.36 -10.29
N HIS A 86 -11.73 -2.05 -9.31
CA HIS A 86 -11.12 -3.36 -9.53
C HIS A 86 -12.17 -4.43 -9.89
N GLY A 87 -11.92 -5.19 -10.95
CA GLY A 87 -12.71 -6.34 -11.37
C GLY A 87 -11.86 -7.62 -11.38
N GLY A 88 -12.21 -8.55 -12.27
CA GLY A 88 -11.42 -9.76 -12.53
C GLY A 88 -11.17 -10.57 -11.26
N GLU A 89 -9.90 -10.84 -10.96
CA GLU A 89 -9.51 -11.61 -9.78
C GLU A 89 -9.77 -10.86 -8.46
N ALA A 90 -9.82 -9.53 -8.48
CA ALA A 90 -10.02 -8.69 -7.29
C ALA A 90 -11.50 -8.45 -6.95
N ILE A 91 -12.44 -9.10 -7.65
CA ILE A 91 -13.88 -8.90 -7.48
C ILE A 91 -14.36 -9.14 -6.04
N GLU A 92 -13.89 -10.22 -5.40
CA GLU A 92 -14.27 -10.58 -4.02
C GLU A 92 -13.80 -9.49 -3.03
N SER A 93 -12.59 -8.96 -3.23
CA SER A 93 -12.03 -7.88 -2.40
C SER A 93 -12.78 -6.56 -2.60
N ARG A 94 -13.13 -6.22 -3.84
CA ARG A 94 -13.96 -5.05 -4.14
C ARG A 94 -15.31 -5.13 -3.43
N GLU A 95 -16.00 -6.24 -3.58
CA GLU A 95 -17.33 -6.44 -2.99
C GLU A 95 -17.28 -6.44 -1.46
N SER A 96 -16.24 -7.03 -0.89
CA SER A 96 -15.98 -6.96 0.55
C SER A 96 -15.86 -5.52 1.02
N PHE A 97 -15.02 -4.70 0.36
CA PHE A 97 -14.89 -3.28 0.68
C PHE A 97 -16.21 -2.50 0.51
N ALA A 98 -16.93 -2.74 -0.59
CA ALA A 98 -18.21 -2.08 -0.85
C ALA A 98 -19.28 -2.43 0.20
N SER A 99 -19.21 -3.62 0.80
CA SER A 99 -20.13 -4.07 1.85
C SER A 99 -19.84 -3.51 3.25
N LEU A 100 -18.65 -2.94 3.46
CA LEU A 100 -18.27 -2.33 4.74
C LEU A 100 -19.11 -1.09 5.04
N VAL A 101 -19.32 -0.82 6.33
CA VAL A 101 -19.86 0.47 6.76
C VAL A 101 -18.84 1.58 6.52
N ALA A 102 -19.31 2.83 6.45
CA ALA A 102 -18.45 3.97 6.10
C ALA A 102 -17.21 4.13 7.00
N GLU A 103 -17.32 3.83 8.30
CA GLU A 103 -16.22 3.88 9.27
C GLU A 103 -15.14 2.82 8.97
N ASP A 104 -15.56 1.61 8.60
CA ASP A 104 -14.65 0.52 8.25
C ASP A 104 -13.98 0.80 6.89
N GLN A 105 -14.71 1.35 5.92
CA GLN A 105 -14.11 1.82 4.67
C GLN A 105 -13.05 2.90 4.93
N ALA A 106 -13.36 3.89 5.79
CA ALA A 106 -12.41 4.93 6.17
C ALA A 106 -11.16 4.33 6.82
N THR A 107 -11.29 3.30 7.66
CA THR A 107 -10.16 2.60 8.28
C THR A 107 -9.21 1.99 7.25
N VAL A 108 -9.73 1.37 6.20
CA VAL A 108 -8.91 0.84 5.09
C VAL A 108 -8.20 1.97 4.36
N ILE A 109 -8.88 3.08 4.10
CA ILE A 109 -8.27 4.24 3.43
C ILE A 109 -7.19 4.88 4.31
N GLU A 110 -7.40 5.02 5.61
CA GLU A 110 -6.40 5.54 6.54
C GLU A 110 -5.16 4.64 6.59
N PHE A 111 -5.34 3.32 6.58
CA PHE A 111 -4.21 2.41 6.43
C PHE A 111 -3.42 2.67 5.13
N LEU A 112 -4.10 2.79 3.98
CA LEU A 112 -3.44 3.08 2.70
C LEU A 112 -2.69 4.42 2.71
N LYS A 113 -3.22 5.44 3.40
CA LYS A 113 -2.54 6.73 3.59
C LYS A 113 -1.24 6.63 4.38
N THR A 114 -1.11 5.65 5.27
CA THR A 114 0.17 5.41 5.98
C THR A 114 1.29 4.93 5.05
N LEU A 115 0.95 4.42 3.87
CA LEU A 115 1.90 3.94 2.87
C LEU A 115 2.39 5.09 1.99
N GLN A 116 3.04 6.08 2.59
CA GLN A 116 3.57 7.27 1.92
C GLN A 116 5.10 7.25 1.90
N LEU A 117 5.69 7.95 0.92
CA LEU A 117 7.12 8.24 0.93
C LEU A 117 7.42 9.28 2.03
N PRO A 118 8.63 9.27 2.61
CA PRO A 118 9.06 10.35 3.47
C PRO A 118 9.04 11.69 2.71
N PRO A 119 8.77 12.82 3.40
CA PRO A 119 8.75 14.13 2.77
C PRO A 119 10.13 14.47 2.18
N GLU A 120 10.12 15.14 1.03
CA GLU A 120 11.34 15.52 0.27
C GLU A 120 12.26 16.45 1.09
N GLU A 121 11.72 17.24 2.03
CA GLU A 121 12.51 18.13 2.89
C GLU A 121 13.23 17.43 4.06
N ALA A 122 13.15 16.10 4.19
CA ALA A 122 13.88 15.36 5.22
C ALA A 122 15.42 15.45 5.07
N ASP A 123 15.92 15.87 3.90
CA ASP A 123 17.35 16.05 3.60
C ASP A 123 17.95 17.36 4.17
N GLY A 124 17.13 18.23 4.77
CA GLY A 124 17.52 19.58 5.22
C GLY A 124 17.58 19.81 6.73
N LEU A 125 17.55 18.76 7.55
CA LEU A 125 17.61 18.94 9.01
C LEU A 125 19.02 19.35 9.45
N GLU A 126 19.21 20.66 9.67
CA GLU A 126 20.34 21.21 10.42
C GLU A 126 20.56 20.37 11.70
N GLU A 127 21.80 19.89 11.87
CA GLU A 127 22.26 19.12 13.03
C GLU A 127 21.83 19.83 14.33
N GLY A 128 20.79 19.29 14.99
CA GLY A 128 20.29 19.80 16.28
C GLY A 128 18.88 20.39 16.28
N SER A 129 18.16 20.40 15.16
CA SER A 129 16.74 20.74 15.17
C SER A 129 15.91 19.58 15.76
N THR A 130 15.39 19.78 16.96
CA THR A 130 14.44 18.85 17.58
C THR A 130 13.13 18.89 16.78
N LEU A 131 12.86 17.84 16.01
CA LEU A 131 11.54 17.61 15.44
C LEU A 131 10.58 17.35 16.61
N THR A 132 9.77 18.35 16.94
CA THR A 132 8.57 18.14 17.74
C THR A 132 7.58 17.41 16.83
N LEU A 133 7.60 16.08 16.89
CA LEU A 133 6.46 15.30 16.43
C LEU A 133 5.29 15.75 17.30
N GLY A 134 4.43 16.62 16.77
CA GLY A 134 3.25 17.12 17.46
C GLY A 134 2.51 15.92 18.03
N SER A 135 2.55 15.80 19.35
CA SER A 135 1.94 14.73 20.15
C SER A 135 0.42 14.84 20.20
N ASP A 136 -0.19 15.47 19.20
CA ASP A 136 -1.62 15.81 19.18
C ASP A 136 -2.44 14.81 18.37
N VAL A 137 -2.03 13.54 18.41
CA VAL A 137 -2.95 12.41 18.24
C VAL A 137 -2.89 11.58 19.51
N LEU A 138 -3.51 12.14 20.55
CA LEU A 138 -4.00 11.38 21.68
C LEU A 138 -4.91 10.29 21.13
N TRP A 139 -4.37 9.07 21.01
CA TRP A 139 -5.16 7.84 21.04
C TRP A 139 -5.95 7.85 22.35
N SER A 140 -7.14 8.47 22.34
CA SER A 140 -8.12 8.21 23.38
C SER A 140 -8.57 6.77 23.17
N ALA A 141 -7.94 5.90 23.92
CA ALA A 141 -8.37 4.55 24.21
C ALA A 141 -9.77 4.62 24.86
N VAL A 142 -10.81 4.72 24.02
CA VAL A 142 -12.20 4.46 24.41
C VAL A 142 -12.81 3.54 23.35
N GLY A 143 -12.65 2.24 23.58
CA GLY A 143 -13.58 1.18 23.17
C GLY A 143 -13.97 1.09 21.69
N GLY A 144 -13.27 0.23 20.94
CA GLY A 144 -13.66 -0.19 19.60
C GLY A 144 -12.45 -0.48 18.71
N GLY A 145 -11.43 -1.21 19.15
CA GLY A 145 -11.52 -2.66 19.27
C GLY A 145 -11.04 -3.33 17.98
N VAL A 146 -9.73 -3.29 17.69
CA VAL A 146 -8.86 -4.32 17.08
C VAL A 146 -9.31 -5.16 15.86
N ALA A 147 -10.52 -5.01 15.35
CA ALA A 147 -11.09 -5.82 14.27
C ALA A 147 -10.77 -5.24 12.89
N GLY A 148 -10.71 -3.92 12.73
CA GLY A 148 -10.45 -3.27 11.43
C GLY A 148 -9.06 -3.54 10.85
N ALA A 149 -8.02 -3.52 11.69
CA ALA A 149 -6.65 -3.85 11.26
C ALA A 149 -6.49 -5.34 10.89
N VAL A 150 -7.29 -6.21 11.51
CA VAL A 150 -7.32 -7.65 11.19
C VAL A 150 -8.06 -7.89 9.87
N ILE A 151 -9.13 -7.16 9.56
CA ILE A 151 -9.92 -7.35 8.33
C ILE A 151 -9.16 -6.87 7.08
N ALA A 152 -8.47 -5.72 7.14
CA ALA A 152 -7.63 -5.25 6.02
C ALA A 152 -6.48 -6.23 5.71
N LEU A 153 -5.84 -6.77 6.76
CA LEU A 153 -4.85 -7.84 6.63
C LEU A 153 -5.48 -9.13 6.11
N VAL A 154 -6.70 -9.48 6.53
CA VAL A 154 -7.40 -10.69 6.08
C VAL A 154 -7.80 -10.62 4.61
N CYS A 155 -8.23 -9.47 4.06
CA CYS A 155 -8.54 -9.35 2.63
C CYS A 155 -7.28 -9.48 1.76
N VAL A 156 -6.19 -8.81 2.13
CA VAL A 156 -4.90 -8.90 1.41
C VAL A 156 -4.29 -10.30 1.57
N TRP A 157 -4.37 -10.90 2.77
CA TRP A 157 -3.83 -12.24 3.05
C TRP A 157 -4.67 -13.38 2.47
N ALA A 158 -6.00 -13.27 2.45
CA ALA A 158 -6.89 -14.27 1.83
C ALA A 158 -6.73 -14.30 0.31
N PHE A 159 -6.49 -13.15 -0.33
CA PHE A 159 -6.17 -13.05 -1.75
C PHE A 159 -4.82 -13.71 -2.06
N ILE A 160 -3.75 -13.34 -1.35
CA ILE A 160 -2.39 -13.90 -1.54
C ILE A 160 -2.38 -15.42 -1.29
N ARG A 161 -3.02 -15.92 -0.22
CA ARG A 161 -2.98 -17.34 0.18
C ARG A 161 -3.87 -18.27 -0.65
N ARG A 162 -4.84 -17.74 -1.42
CA ARG A 162 -5.67 -18.54 -2.33
C ARG A 162 -4.92 -18.90 -3.62
N HIS A 163 -3.99 -18.05 -4.05
CA HIS A 163 -3.23 -18.24 -5.29
C HIS A 163 -1.93 -19.06 -5.12
N GLU A 164 -1.39 -19.19 -3.91
CA GLU A 164 -0.28 -20.12 -3.61
C GLU A 164 -0.68 -21.60 -3.69
N ARG A 165 -1.98 -21.93 -3.66
CA ARG A 165 -2.49 -23.31 -3.75
C ARG A 165 -2.84 -23.76 -5.17
N ARG A 166 -2.63 -22.91 -6.17
CA ARG A 166 -2.93 -23.20 -7.59
C ARG A 166 -1.69 -23.14 -8.50
N ALA A 167 -0.49 -23.05 -7.92
CA ALA A 167 0.79 -23.19 -8.63
C ALA A 167 1.42 -24.56 -8.34
#